data_AF-A0A850KFZ2-F1
#
_entry.id   AF-A0A850KFZ2-F1
#
_cell.length_a   1.000
_cell.length_b   1.000
_cell.length_c   1.000
_cell.angle_alpha   90.00
_cell.angle_beta   90.00
_cell.angle_gamma   90.00
#
_symmetry.space_group_name_H-M   'P 1'
#
loop_
_entity.id
_entity.type
_entity.pdbx_description
1 polymer ?
#
loop_
_entity_poly.entity_id
_entity_poly.type
_entity_poly.pdbx_seq_one_letter_code
_entity_poly.pdbx_strand_id
1 'polypeptide(L)'
;MLRMLILMLCCLTSAAALAAKPSGLPKPETRSELYQLENPILQAQELLKELGFYRGEVDGIRGPALENAVRNYQQTHGLKQTGTVNSDLLSHLENIGRVRALIGRLDEVRAQRKKLARQALLSDPRTRKLLDKPKEEIADPTRDVSFCFKSPSSSCLLQEAVASSRAVFEDDLRDWALGEILAAQVRAGMDAAAMETASRIQDSRLVIAALTNIAKTHAKEGNLEEAMSSLTLIPMAERRLSVLLEVGQVQLATGLKEDLLKTLETVLKDSDSVVSLQDRLFLKIQAAQLLANLDKERALKLLNDISQNAREKSTNGKRVTLLRQAATAMASIGYPKSALQALEELPNDETRIPVLMAVVRAFLNMKEFEAATETVKRISAERYRTVILADMAQAYWDGDKQNEALEIVAQAQTAANDIKLPFAKNFALSKIAASLIHIAGQSHDTVQADQAYLVLSSISDGRLKARGLWNLANASVQHGFSMTKADLDSEVEKAMDAIKSKFSRAWILGDIADQHQASGEFTQARKAFEMGLKTVENLKNPWARSRALAKFGAVIYRLD
;
A
#
# COMPACT_ATOMS: atom_id res chain seq x y z
N MET A 1 -14.46 10.09 -22.96
CA MET A 1 -14.00 8.79 -23.49
C MET A 1 -12.49 8.58 -23.34
N LEU A 2 -11.62 9.54 -23.70
CA LEU A 2 -10.15 9.38 -23.61
C LEU A 2 -9.60 9.25 -22.16
N ARG A 3 -10.24 9.87 -21.16
CA ARG A 3 -9.92 9.69 -19.72
C ARG A 3 -10.30 8.30 -19.16
N MET A 4 -11.20 7.58 -19.82
CA MET A 4 -11.74 6.29 -19.35
C MET A 4 -10.78 5.12 -19.68
N LEU A 5 -10.01 5.24 -20.76
CA LEU A 5 -8.99 4.27 -21.15
C LEU A 5 -7.74 4.33 -20.26
N ILE A 6 -7.42 5.52 -19.72
CA ILE A 6 -6.26 5.76 -18.84
C ILE A 6 -6.45 5.05 -17.49
N LEU A 7 -7.68 4.92 -16.98
CA LEU A 7 -7.97 4.27 -15.70
C LEU A 7 -8.19 2.76 -15.79
N MET A 8 -8.68 2.22 -16.92
CA MET A 8 -8.82 0.76 -17.10
C MET A 8 -7.47 0.04 -17.11
N LEU A 9 -6.40 0.67 -17.65
CA LEU A 9 -5.05 0.08 -17.60
C LEU A 9 -4.38 0.20 -16.21
N CYS A 10 -4.78 1.17 -15.39
CA CYS A 10 -4.27 1.33 -14.01
C CYS A 10 -4.89 0.35 -13.01
N CYS A 11 -6.08 -0.19 -13.27
CA CYS A 11 -6.80 -1.05 -12.32
C CYS A 11 -6.34 -2.53 -12.30
N LEU A 12 -5.44 -2.96 -13.19
CA LEU A 12 -4.95 -4.35 -13.25
C LEU A 12 -3.60 -4.59 -12.55
N THR A 13 -2.95 -3.58 -11.96
CA THR A 13 -1.59 -3.75 -11.37
C THR A 13 -1.42 -3.40 -9.88
N SER A 14 -2.44 -2.93 -9.15
CA SER A 14 -2.23 -2.46 -7.78
C SER A 14 -3.28 -2.93 -6.77
N ALA A 15 -3.09 -4.14 -6.21
CA ALA A 15 -3.59 -4.48 -4.87
C ALA A 15 -2.91 -5.71 -4.27
N ALA A 16 -2.59 -6.74 -5.08
CA ALA A 16 -2.09 -8.01 -4.55
C ALA A 16 -0.71 -7.91 -3.89
N ALA A 17 0.13 -6.96 -4.29
CA ALA A 17 1.50 -6.82 -3.77
C ALA A 17 1.59 -6.14 -2.39
N LEU A 18 0.53 -5.45 -1.90
CA LEU A 18 0.55 -4.75 -0.61
C LEU A 18 0.04 -5.58 0.58
N ALA A 19 -0.47 -6.79 0.34
CA ALA A 19 -0.93 -7.70 1.41
C ALA A 19 0.14 -8.68 1.88
N ALA A 20 1.34 -8.66 1.28
CA ALA A 20 2.47 -9.43 1.78
C ALA A 20 3.08 -8.68 2.98
N LYS A 21 3.10 -9.30 4.16
CA LYS A 21 4.21 -9.05 5.10
C LYS A 21 5.49 -9.20 4.27
N PRO A 22 6.48 -8.30 4.38
CA PRO A 22 7.80 -8.58 3.80
C PRO A 22 8.37 -9.84 4.48
N SER A 23 8.07 -11.02 3.94
CA SER A 23 8.71 -12.26 4.30
C SER A 23 10.06 -12.28 3.60
N GLY A 24 11.13 -12.35 4.38
CA GLY A 24 12.50 -12.23 3.90
C GLY A 24 13.26 -11.01 4.39
N LEU A 25 12.73 -10.21 5.34
CA LEU A 25 13.65 -9.49 6.23
C LEU A 25 14.46 -10.56 6.97
N PRO A 26 15.80 -10.64 6.79
CA PRO A 26 16.59 -11.45 7.68
C PRO A 26 16.24 -11.02 9.10
N LYS A 27 16.01 -11.98 10.01
CA LYS A 27 15.98 -11.67 11.45
C LYS A 27 17.25 -10.83 11.68
N PRO A 28 17.15 -9.62 12.25
CA PRO A 28 18.34 -8.82 12.47
C PRO A 28 19.29 -9.68 13.30
N GLU A 29 20.41 -10.07 12.70
CA GLU A 29 21.48 -10.76 13.42
C GLU A 29 21.95 -9.78 14.48
N THR A 30 21.40 -9.97 15.67
CA THR A 30 21.71 -9.17 16.85
C THR A 30 22.25 -10.14 17.87
N ARG A 31 23.39 -10.75 17.56
CA ARG A 31 24.27 -11.26 18.62
C ARG A 31 24.99 -10.03 19.18
N SER A 32 24.32 -9.32 20.08
CA SER A 32 25.03 -8.41 20.98
C SER A 32 25.76 -9.27 22.00
N GLU A 33 27.04 -8.97 22.22
CA GLU A 33 27.93 -9.65 23.19
C GLU A 33 27.38 -9.58 24.62
N LEU A 34 26.52 -8.59 24.93
CA LEU A 34 25.81 -8.43 26.21
C LEU A 34 24.84 -9.59 26.57
N TYR A 35 24.43 -10.44 25.61
CA TYR A 35 23.44 -11.49 25.86
C TYR A 35 24.04 -12.90 25.95
N GLN A 36 25.35 -13.03 26.20
CA GLN A 36 26.05 -14.32 26.30
C GLN A 36 26.84 -14.47 27.62
N LEU A 37 26.38 -13.85 28.71
CA LEU A 37 27.01 -14.09 30.00
C LEU A 37 26.74 -15.54 30.44
N GLU A 38 27.81 -16.27 30.78
CA GLU A 38 27.72 -17.65 31.29
C GLU A 38 26.96 -17.73 32.63
N ASN A 39 26.84 -16.61 33.35
CA ASN A 39 26.12 -16.51 34.62
C ASN A 39 24.71 -15.87 34.44
N PRO A 40 23.63 -16.65 34.57
CA PRO A 40 22.24 -16.18 34.48
C PRO A 40 21.89 -15.03 35.44
N ILE A 41 22.52 -14.97 36.62
CA ILE A 41 22.27 -13.94 37.63
C ILE A 41 22.91 -12.62 37.21
N LEU A 42 24.16 -12.67 36.75
CA LEU A 42 24.88 -11.50 36.25
C LEU A 42 24.14 -10.91 35.04
N GLN A 43 23.69 -11.77 34.14
CA GLN A 43 22.88 -11.38 32.98
C GLN A 43 21.56 -10.72 33.38
N ALA A 44 20.84 -11.29 34.35
CA ALA A 44 19.61 -10.69 34.85
C ALA A 44 19.86 -9.32 35.49
N GLN A 45 20.94 -9.17 36.27
CA GLN A 45 21.32 -7.89 36.89
C GLN A 45 21.62 -6.82 35.84
N GLU A 46 22.41 -7.14 34.81
CA GLU A 46 22.72 -6.21 33.71
C GLU A 46 21.45 -5.76 32.99
N LEU A 47 20.64 -6.71 32.54
CA LEU A 47 19.42 -6.41 31.77
C LEU A 47 18.40 -5.64 32.60
N LEU A 48 18.19 -6.02 33.86
CA LEU A 48 17.31 -5.28 34.75
C LEU A 48 17.86 -3.88 35.05
N LYS A 49 19.18 -3.70 35.09
CA LYS A 49 19.81 -2.39 35.30
C LYS A 49 19.65 -1.48 34.09
N GLU A 50 19.91 -1.99 32.88
CA GLU A 50 19.64 -1.28 31.63
C GLU A 50 18.16 -0.89 31.50
N LEU A 51 17.26 -1.77 31.91
CA LEU A 51 15.82 -1.52 31.89
C LEU A 51 15.34 -0.59 33.02
N GLY A 52 16.21 -0.24 33.97
CA GLY A 52 15.93 0.68 35.08
C GLY A 52 15.25 0.03 36.29
N PHE A 53 15.12 -1.30 36.31
CA PHE A 53 14.50 -2.06 37.40
C PHE A 53 15.49 -2.45 38.50
N TYR A 54 16.79 -2.51 38.20
CA TYR A 54 17.83 -2.86 39.16
C TYR A 54 18.83 -1.71 39.34
N ARG A 55 19.07 -1.30 40.59
CA ARG A 55 20.00 -0.21 40.95
C ARG A 55 21.24 -0.69 41.70
N GLY A 56 21.35 -2.00 41.95
CA GLY A 56 22.48 -2.60 42.66
C GLY A 56 23.73 -2.76 41.79
N GLU A 57 24.78 -3.32 42.41
CA GLU A 57 25.99 -3.74 41.72
C GLU A 57 25.73 -4.99 40.88
N VAL A 58 26.38 -5.08 39.73
CA VAL A 58 26.30 -6.24 38.85
C VAL A 58 27.43 -7.18 39.28
N ASP A 59 27.17 -7.94 40.34
CA ASP A 59 28.16 -8.75 41.07
C ASP A 59 27.94 -10.27 40.90
N GLY A 60 26.86 -10.67 40.22
CA GLY A 60 26.45 -12.06 40.05
C GLY A 60 25.83 -12.69 41.30
N ILE A 61 25.56 -11.89 42.34
CA ILE A 61 25.05 -12.36 43.63
C ILE A 61 23.53 -12.22 43.68
N ARG A 62 22.86 -13.31 44.06
CA ARG A 62 21.43 -13.30 44.32
C ARG A 62 21.14 -12.68 45.69
N GLY A 63 20.85 -11.38 45.70
CA GLY A 63 20.48 -10.63 46.91
C GLY A 63 19.04 -10.08 46.89
N PRO A 64 18.53 -9.57 48.05
CA PRO A 64 17.17 -9.03 48.16
C PRO A 64 16.87 -7.91 47.15
N ALA A 65 17.87 -7.12 46.78
CA ALA A 65 17.74 -6.07 45.77
C ALA A 65 17.42 -6.63 44.37
N LEU A 66 18.03 -7.77 44.01
CA LEU A 66 17.76 -8.43 42.74
C LEU A 66 16.38 -9.08 42.75
N GLU A 67 16.01 -9.74 43.84
CA GLU A 67 14.68 -10.37 43.96
C GLU A 67 13.56 -9.33 43.86
N ASN A 68 13.73 -8.16 44.51
CA ASN A 68 12.79 -7.04 44.39
C ASN A 68 12.73 -6.48 42.96
N ALA A 69 13.87 -6.31 42.29
CA ALA A 69 13.93 -5.86 40.91
C ALA A 69 13.21 -6.84 39.96
N VAL A 70 13.41 -8.15 40.15
CA VAL A 70 12.73 -9.20 39.39
C VAL A 70 11.22 -9.16 39.61
N ARG A 71 10.74 -9.05 40.86
CA ARG A 71 9.31 -8.94 41.16
C ARG A 71 8.68 -7.72 40.48
N ASN A 72 9.34 -6.57 40.57
CA ASN A 72 8.86 -5.32 39.95
C ASN A 72 8.79 -5.46 38.43
N TYR A 73 9.84 -5.99 37.79
CA TYR A 73 9.85 -6.22 36.35
C TYR A 73 8.74 -7.19 35.91
N GLN A 74 8.61 -8.33 36.62
CA GLN A 74 7.56 -9.30 36.34
C GLN A 74 6.17 -8.66 36.45
N GLN A 75 5.93 -7.84 37.46
CA GLN A 75 4.68 -7.11 37.62
C GLN A 75 4.40 -6.13 36.46
N THR A 76 5.38 -5.30 36.09
CA THR A 76 5.21 -4.30 35.02
C THR A 76 4.93 -4.94 33.65
N HIS A 77 5.48 -6.11 33.40
CA HIS A 77 5.30 -6.84 32.13
C HIS A 77 4.20 -7.91 32.17
N GLY A 78 3.39 -7.97 33.24
CA GLY A 78 2.27 -8.91 33.36
C GLY A 78 2.69 -10.39 33.49
N LEU A 79 3.91 -10.63 33.97
CA LEU A 79 4.46 -11.96 34.23
C LEU A 79 4.13 -12.41 35.66
N LYS A 80 4.23 -13.72 35.93
CA LYS A 80 4.08 -14.27 37.28
C LYS A 80 5.21 -13.77 38.18
N GLN A 81 4.86 -13.12 39.30
CA GLN A 81 5.81 -12.52 40.25
C GLN A 81 6.49 -13.57 41.16
N THR A 82 7.46 -14.30 40.61
CA THR A 82 8.23 -15.29 41.38
C THR A 82 9.37 -14.65 42.19
N GLY A 83 9.89 -13.50 41.74
CA GLY A 83 11.12 -12.90 42.31
C GLY A 83 12.38 -13.71 42.05
N THR A 84 12.30 -14.73 41.20
CA THR A 84 13.39 -15.64 40.88
C THR A 84 13.85 -15.45 39.45
N VAL A 85 15.17 -15.47 39.26
CA VAL A 85 15.77 -15.50 37.92
C VAL A 85 15.64 -16.93 37.39
N ASN A 86 14.86 -17.11 36.33
CA ASN A 86 14.69 -18.38 35.61
C ASN A 86 14.88 -18.18 34.10
N SER A 87 14.90 -19.27 33.33
CA SER A 87 15.09 -19.26 31.87
C SER A 87 14.06 -18.41 31.14
N ASP A 88 12.81 -18.45 31.58
CA ASP A 88 11.71 -17.71 30.95
C ASP A 88 11.85 -16.21 31.15
N LEU A 89 12.19 -15.79 32.38
CA LEU A 89 12.48 -14.39 32.70
C LEU A 89 13.66 -13.88 31.88
N LEU A 90 14.75 -14.65 31.82
CA LEU A 90 15.94 -14.27 31.05
C LEU A 90 15.63 -14.15 29.57
N SER A 91 14.93 -15.11 28.99
CA SER A 91 14.48 -15.04 27.60
C SER A 91 13.63 -13.79 27.34
N HIS A 92 12.75 -13.43 28.27
CA HIS A 92 11.94 -12.21 28.16
C HIS A 92 12.79 -10.94 28.27
N LEU A 93 13.69 -10.86 29.25
CA LEU A 93 14.64 -9.75 29.41
C LEU A 93 15.52 -9.56 28.17
N GLU A 94 16.09 -10.65 27.64
CA GLU A 94 16.88 -10.63 26.41
C GLU A 94 16.08 -10.10 25.22
N ASN A 95 14.84 -10.57 25.05
CA ASN A 95 14.00 -10.13 23.95
C ASN A 95 13.67 -8.64 24.06
N ILE A 96 13.32 -8.14 25.25
CA ILE A 96 13.08 -6.70 25.47
C ILE A 96 14.37 -5.89 25.25
N GLY A 97 15.50 -6.36 25.76
CA GLY A 97 16.80 -5.73 25.54
C GLY A 97 17.14 -5.61 24.05
N ARG A 98 17.01 -6.71 23.28
CA ARG A 98 17.23 -6.73 21.82
C ARG A 98 16.31 -5.76 21.09
N VAL A 99 15.03 -5.71 21.47
CA VAL A 99 14.06 -4.77 20.89
C VAL A 99 14.46 -3.32 21.19
N ARG A 100 14.84 -2.99 22.42
CA ARG A 100 15.29 -1.64 22.79
C ARG A 100 16.56 -1.24 22.04
N ALA A 101 17.56 -2.12 21.96
CA ALA A 101 18.78 -1.87 21.21
C ALA A 101 18.52 -1.68 19.70
N LEU A 102 17.55 -2.40 19.14
CA LEU A 102 17.09 -2.17 17.77
C LEU A 102 16.42 -0.80 17.61
N ILE A 103 15.53 -0.41 18.53
CA ILE A 103 14.88 0.91 18.51
C ILE A 103 15.92 2.04 18.59
N GLY A 104 16.89 1.95 19.51
CA GLY A 104 17.96 2.96 19.62
C GLY A 104 18.77 3.11 18.33
N ARG A 105 19.18 2.00 17.71
CA ARG A 105 19.85 2.03 16.39
C ARG A 105 18.96 2.63 15.30
N LEU A 106 17.66 2.33 15.30
CA LEU A 106 16.71 2.91 14.35
C LEU A 106 16.56 4.43 14.55
N ASP A 107 16.57 4.91 15.79
CA ASP A 107 16.51 6.34 16.12
C ASP A 107 17.77 7.08 15.67
N GLU A 108 18.95 6.49 15.85
CA GLU A 108 20.22 7.03 15.33
C GLU A 108 20.20 7.15 13.80
N VAL A 109 19.83 6.07 13.11
CA VAL A 109 19.69 6.05 11.64
C VAL A 109 18.65 7.07 11.20
N ARG A 110 17.53 7.20 11.91
CA ARG A 110 16.47 8.18 11.65
C ARG A 110 17.00 9.60 11.77
N ALA A 111 17.72 9.92 12.85
CA ALA A 111 18.30 11.23 13.09
C ALA A 111 19.34 11.59 12.02
N GLN A 112 20.23 10.66 11.67
CA GLN A 112 21.22 10.85 10.61
C GLN A 112 20.54 11.12 9.26
N ARG A 113 19.54 10.32 8.89
CA ARG A 113 18.79 10.52 7.64
C ARG A 113 18.03 11.86 7.63
N LYS A 114 17.46 12.28 8.76
CA LYS A 114 16.80 13.59 8.90
C LYS A 114 17.78 14.73 8.69
N LYS A 115 19.00 14.62 9.26
CA LYS A 115 20.08 15.59 9.05
C LYS A 115 20.51 15.68 7.58
N LEU A 116 20.73 14.53 6.93
CA LEU A 116 21.10 14.48 5.50
C LEU A 116 20.00 15.08 4.61
N ALA A 117 18.74 14.74 4.85
CA ALA A 117 17.60 15.31 4.12
C ALA A 117 17.52 16.84 4.31
N ARG A 118 17.75 17.33 5.54
CA ARG A 118 17.78 18.77 5.81
C ARG A 118 18.92 19.45 5.04
N GLN A 119 20.13 18.88 5.06
CA GLN A 119 21.27 19.42 4.31
C GLN A 119 20.99 19.48 2.80
N ALA A 120 20.37 18.44 2.25
CA ALA A 120 19.99 18.37 0.84
C ALA A 120 18.93 19.42 0.46
N LEU A 121 18.00 19.75 1.37
CA LEU A 121 17.01 20.83 1.15
C LEU A 121 17.61 22.22 1.32
N LEU A 122 18.69 22.38 2.09
CA LEU A 122 19.35 23.67 2.31
C LEU A 122 20.21 24.12 1.12
N SER A 123 20.57 23.21 0.20
CA SER A 123 21.42 23.53 -0.95
C SER A 123 20.70 24.34 -2.04
N ASP A 124 19.37 24.34 -2.06
CA ASP A 124 18.56 25.15 -2.98
C ASP A 124 17.76 26.22 -2.20
N PRO A 125 17.85 27.53 -2.56
CA PRO A 125 17.10 28.59 -1.89
C PRO A 125 15.57 28.38 -1.88
N ARG A 126 15.00 27.72 -2.90
CA ARG A 126 13.56 27.47 -3.02
C ARG A 126 13.10 26.45 -1.98
N THR A 127 13.85 25.37 -1.80
CA THR A 127 13.55 24.34 -0.80
C THR A 127 13.96 24.75 0.61
N ARG A 128 14.94 25.66 0.76
CA ARG A 128 15.32 26.24 2.05
C ARG A 128 14.13 26.91 2.73
N LYS A 129 13.31 27.67 1.98
CA LYS A 129 12.11 28.33 2.51
C LYS A 129 11.10 27.35 3.14
N LEU A 130 11.07 26.10 2.69
CA LEU A 130 10.19 25.07 3.26
C LEU A 130 10.65 24.58 4.63
N LEU A 131 11.88 24.92 5.03
CA LEU A 131 12.43 24.62 6.35
C LEU A 131 12.25 25.78 7.34
N ASP A 132 11.84 26.95 6.85
CA ASP A 132 11.55 28.13 7.66
C ASP A 132 10.17 27.96 8.27
N LYS A 133 10.15 27.50 9.52
CA LYS A 133 8.90 27.09 10.19
C LYS A 133 8.04 28.31 10.52
N PRO A 134 6.72 28.28 10.23
CA PRO A 134 5.79 29.21 10.85
C PRO A 134 5.82 29.03 12.38
N LYS A 135 5.60 30.12 13.13
CA LYS A 135 5.39 30.05 14.59
C LYS A 135 4.23 29.10 14.88
N GLU A 136 4.33 28.34 15.98
CA GLU A 136 3.37 27.30 16.39
C GLU A 136 1.93 27.59 15.95
N GLU A 137 1.41 26.77 15.06
CA GLU A 137 0.05 26.91 14.55
C GLU A 137 -0.91 26.10 15.40
N ILE A 138 -1.63 26.77 16.28
CA ILE A 138 -2.61 26.16 17.18
C ILE A 138 -3.94 26.01 16.42
N ALA A 139 -4.63 24.89 16.63
CA ALA A 139 -5.97 24.70 16.10
C ALA A 139 -6.97 25.64 16.80
N ASP A 140 -7.80 26.35 16.03
CA ASP A 140 -8.90 27.14 16.56
C ASP A 140 -10.11 26.23 16.84
N PRO A 141 -10.51 26.00 18.10
CA PRO A 141 -11.64 25.17 18.44
C PRO A 141 -13.00 25.87 18.24
N THR A 142 -13.01 27.18 18.00
CA THR A 142 -14.24 28.00 17.87
C THR A 142 -14.69 28.21 16.43
N ARG A 143 -13.90 27.77 15.45
CA ARG A 143 -14.22 27.91 14.03
C ARG A 143 -15.54 27.21 13.66
N ASP A 144 -16.41 27.92 12.96
CA ASP A 144 -17.64 27.35 12.41
C ASP A 144 -17.41 26.83 10.98
N VAL A 145 -17.59 25.54 10.80
CA VAL A 145 -17.45 24.84 9.52
C VAL A 145 -18.78 24.34 8.98
N SER A 146 -19.90 24.68 9.62
CA SER A 146 -21.22 24.18 9.25
C SER A 146 -21.59 24.54 7.80
N PHE A 147 -21.16 25.72 7.33
CA PHE A 147 -21.34 26.14 5.94
C PHE A 147 -20.61 25.19 4.96
N CYS A 148 -19.40 24.75 5.30
CA CYS A 148 -18.62 23.83 4.49
C CYS A 148 -19.29 22.47 4.28
N PHE A 149 -20.09 21.99 5.22
CA PHE A 149 -20.83 20.74 5.09
C PHE A 149 -22.18 20.92 4.38
N LYS A 150 -22.79 22.10 4.47
CA LYS A 150 -24.03 22.44 3.75
C LYS A 150 -23.82 22.71 2.27
N SER A 151 -22.70 23.31 1.90
CA SER A 151 -22.33 23.64 0.52
C SER A 151 -20.85 23.32 0.31
N PRO A 152 -20.50 22.02 0.17
CA PRO A 152 -19.11 21.58 0.10
C PRO A 152 -18.45 22.06 -1.19
N SER A 153 -17.21 22.54 -1.05
CA SER A 153 -16.30 22.79 -2.16
C SER A 153 -14.93 22.22 -1.84
N SER A 154 -14.13 21.96 -2.88
CA SER A 154 -12.76 21.44 -2.72
C SER A 154 -11.93 22.35 -1.81
N SER A 155 -11.96 23.67 -2.08
CA SER A 155 -11.24 24.68 -1.31
C SER A 155 -11.60 24.63 0.17
N CYS A 156 -12.89 24.64 0.51
CA CYS A 156 -13.29 24.75 1.91
C CYS A 156 -13.06 23.45 2.69
N LEU A 157 -13.26 22.27 2.07
CA LEU A 157 -12.92 20.99 2.69
C LEU A 157 -11.40 20.82 2.89
N LEU A 158 -10.58 21.24 1.93
CA LEU A 158 -9.12 21.15 2.02
C LEU A 158 -8.52 22.14 3.02
N GLN A 159 -9.07 23.35 3.13
CA GLN A 159 -8.69 24.28 4.19
C GLN A 159 -9.04 23.73 5.57
N GLU A 160 -10.24 23.15 5.73
CA GLU A 160 -10.66 22.51 6.97
C GLU A 160 -9.84 21.25 7.29
N ALA A 161 -9.31 20.56 6.27
CA ALA A 161 -8.36 19.46 6.44
C ALA A 161 -7.04 19.95 7.06
N VAL A 162 -6.47 21.04 6.53
CA VAL A 162 -5.26 21.68 7.10
C VAL A 162 -5.54 22.17 8.53
N ALA A 163 -6.66 22.85 8.77
CA ALA A 163 -7.04 23.35 10.09
C ALA A 163 -7.19 22.20 11.11
N SER A 164 -7.84 21.10 10.70
CA SER A 164 -7.97 19.89 11.53
C SER A 164 -6.63 19.24 11.83
N SER A 165 -5.66 19.29 10.90
CA SER A 165 -4.33 18.69 11.11
C SER A 165 -3.53 19.38 12.22
N ARG A 166 -3.78 20.68 12.48
CA ARG A 166 -3.13 21.44 13.57
C ARG A 166 -3.47 20.88 14.96
N ALA A 167 -4.60 20.19 15.11
CA ALA A 167 -5.00 19.53 16.36
C ALA A 167 -4.37 18.14 16.54
N VAL A 168 -3.58 17.65 15.58
CA VAL A 168 -2.86 16.37 15.72
C VAL A 168 -1.60 16.60 16.56
N PHE A 169 -1.58 16.03 17.76
CA PHE A 169 -0.49 16.20 18.72
C PHE A 169 0.82 15.56 18.26
N GLU A 170 0.77 14.29 17.82
CA GLU A 170 1.96 13.55 17.37
C GLU A 170 2.47 14.09 16.03
N ASP A 171 3.69 14.63 16.02
CA ASP A 171 4.33 15.24 14.84
C ASP A 171 4.37 14.27 13.65
N ASP A 172 4.71 12.99 13.89
CA ASP A 172 4.79 11.98 12.84
C ASP A 172 3.44 11.71 12.18
N LEU A 173 2.37 11.71 12.97
CA LEU A 173 1.00 11.52 12.46
C LEU A 173 0.51 12.77 11.74
N ARG A 174 0.88 13.96 12.24
CA ARG A 174 0.53 15.25 11.63
C ARG A 174 1.24 15.42 10.28
N ASP A 175 2.54 15.17 10.22
CA ASP A 175 3.34 15.23 8.99
C ASP A 175 2.81 14.26 7.92
N TRP A 176 2.37 13.06 8.33
CA TRP A 176 1.71 12.13 7.41
C TRP A 176 0.39 12.70 6.90
N ALA A 177 -0.49 13.20 7.77
CA ALA A 177 -1.75 13.81 7.35
C ALA A 177 -1.53 14.97 6.36
N LEU A 178 -0.56 15.85 6.64
CA LEU A 178 -0.15 16.94 5.74
C LEU A 178 0.30 16.43 4.37
N GLY A 179 1.03 15.31 4.33
CA GLY A 179 1.44 14.64 3.09
C GLY A 179 0.27 14.16 2.21
N GLU A 180 -0.85 13.78 2.81
CA GLU A 180 -2.07 13.43 2.07
C GLU A 180 -2.89 14.66 1.67
N ILE A 181 -2.96 15.66 2.54
CA ILE A 181 -3.65 16.93 2.28
C ILE A 181 -3.02 17.65 1.09
N LEU A 182 -1.69 17.76 1.02
CA LEU A 182 -1.03 18.43 -0.10
C LEU A 182 -1.24 17.70 -1.42
N ALA A 183 -1.30 16.37 -1.42
CA ALA A 183 -1.62 15.61 -2.62
C ALA A 183 -3.06 15.92 -3.07
N ALA A 184 -4.01 15.99 -2.13
CA ALA A 184 -5.38 16.40 -2.42
C ALA A 184 -5.48 17.85 -2.93
N GLN A 185 -4.67 18.77 -2.39
CA GLN A 185 -4.58 20.15 -2.86
C GLN A 185 -4.07 20.26 -4.30
N VAL A 186 -3.01 19.52 -4.65
CA VAL A 186 -2.52 19.48 -6.05
C VAL A 186 -3.60 18.92 -6.98
N ARG A 187 -4.32 17.87 -6.57
CA ARG A 187 -5.46 17.35 -7.38
C ARG A 187 -6.55 18.37 -7.62
N ALA A 188 -6.76 19.28 -6.67
CA ALA A 188 -7.73 20.36 -6.77
C ALA A 188 -7.16 21.63 -7.43
N GLY A 189 -5.94 21.60 -7.98
CA GLY A 189 -5.27 22.75 -8.60
C GLY A 189 -4.78 23.82 -7.61
N MET A 190 -4.63 23.49 -6.33
CA MET A 190 -4.24 24.41 -5.26
C MET A 190 -2.73 24.35 -4.95
N ASP A 191 -1.87 24.53 -5.95
CA ASP A 191 -0.42 24.28 -5.84
C ASP A 191 0.28 25.14 -4.79
N ALA A 192 -0.10 26.42 -4.71
CA ALA A 192 0.43 27.32 -3.68
C ALA A 192 0.09 26.83 -2.27
N ALA A 193 -1.15 26.36 -2.06
CA ALA A 193 -1.57 25.80 -0.77
C ALA A 193 -0.88 24.47 -0.48
N ALA A 194 -0.59 23.65 -1.50
CA ALA A 194 0.18 22.41 -1.36
C ALA A 194 1.63 22.69 -0.91
N MET A 195 2.27 23.72 -1.47
CA MET A 195 3.62 24.13 -1.08
C MET A 195 3.66 24.74 0.33
N GLU A 196 2.66 25.53 0.72
CA GLU A 196 2.49 26.00 2.10
C GLU A 196 2.26 24.82 3.07
N THR A 197 1.48 23.83 2.65
CA THR A 197 1.24 22.62 3.44
C THR A 197 2.54 21.81 3.60
N ALA A 198 3.38 21.75 2.57
CA ALA A 198 4.69 21.12 2.65
C ALA A 198 5.64 21.84 3.63
N SER A 199 5.59 23.17 3.76
CA SER A 199 6.40 23.91 4.73
C SER A 199 5.97 23.71 6.20
N ARG A 200 4.78 23.14 6.43
CA ARG A 200 4.29 22.78 7.78
C ARG A 200 4.88 21.45 8.29
N ILE A 201 5.48 20.64 7.40
CA ILE A 201 6.04 19.34 7.73
C ILE A 201 7.35 19.48 8.52
N GLN A 202 7.44 18.81 9.67
CA GLN A 202 8.56 18.92 10.58
C GLN A 202 9.76 18.02 10.21
N ASP A 203 9.50 16.81 9.73
CA ASP A 203 10.55 15.89 9.32
C ASP A 203 11.05 16.23 7.90
N SER A 204 12.30 16.68 7.79
CA SER A 204 12.90 17.04 6.50
C SER A 204 12.91 15.91 5.48
N ARG A 205 12.85 14.63 5.91
CA ARG A 205 12.70 13.49 4.97
C ARG A 205 11.30 13.47 4.36
N LEU A 206 10.29 13.82 5.15
CA LEU A 206 8.90 13.92 4.72
C LEU A 206 8.67 15.16 3.86
N VAL A 207 9.44 16.25 4.03
CA VAL A 207 9.44 17.38 3.08
C VAL A 207 9.89 16.93 1.68
N ILE A 208 10.97 16.14 1.59
CA ILE A 208 11.40 15.56 0.30
C ILE A 208 10.32 14.62 -0.26
N ALA A 209 9.68 13.81 0.59
CA ALA A 209 8.57 12.95 0.19
C ALA A 209 7.36 13.77 -0.29
N ALA A 210 7.05 14.90 0.34
CA ALA A 210 6.01 15.83 -0.05
C ALA A 210 6.26 16.42 -1.43
N LEU A 211 7.46 16.95 -1.69
CA LEU A 211 7.85 17.44 -3.02
C LEU A 211 7.75 16.34 -4.09
N THR A 212 8.15 15.12 -3.73
CA THR A 212 7.99 13.95 -4.62
C THR A 212 6.52 13.65 -4.89
N ASN A 213 5.66 13.69 -3.87
CA ASN A 213 4.23 13.44 -4.00
C ASN A 213 3.52 14.53 -4.79
N ILE A 214 3.90 15.80 -4.64
CA ILE A 214 3.41 16.92 -5.45
C ILE A 214 3.72 16.64 -6.93
N ALA A 215 4.97 16.35 -7.26
CA ALA A 215 5.39 16.07 -8.64
C ALA A 215 4.68 14.84 -9.24
N LYS A 216 4.54 13.74 -8.46
CA LYS A 216 3.79 12.55 -8.91
C LYS A 216 2.30 12.84 -9.07
N THR A 217 1.72 13.67 -8.21
CA THR A 217 0.31 14.03 -8.32
C THR A 217 0.08 14.86 -9.57
N HIS A 218 0.92 15.86 -9.86
CA HIS A 218 0.86 16.60 -11.12
C HIS A 218 0.91 15.66 -12.33
N ALA A 219 1.84 14.71 -12.36
CA ALA A 219 1.93 13.74 -13.44
C ALA A 219 0.61 12.96 -13.59
N LYS A 220 0.08 12.39 -12.50
CA LYS A 220 -1.17 11.61 -12.51
C LYS A 220 -2.39 12.39 -12.95
N GLU A 221 -2.46 13.69 -12.65
CA GLU A 221 -3.55 14.55 -13.13
C GLU A 221 -3.34 15.04 -14.58
N GLY A 222 -2.23 14.67 -15.23
CA GLY A 222 -1.89 15.05 -16.60
C GLY A 222 -1.13 16.37 -16.74
N ASN A 223 -0.78 17.01 -15.63
CA ASN A 223 -0.07 18.29 -15.54
C ASN A 223 1.44 18.05 -15.68
N LEU A 224 1.88 17.63 -16.87
CA LEU A 224 3.26 17.17 -17.09
C LEU A 224 4.30 18.29 -16.95
N GLU A 225 3.97 19.52 -17.35
CA GLU A 225 4.88 20.67 -17.21
C GLU A 225 5.17 21.00 -15.74
N GLU A 226 4.12 21.03 -14.91
CA GLU A 226 4.22 21.25 -13.47
C GLU A 226 4.95 20.08 -12.77
N ALA A 227 4.71 18.85 -13.22
CA ALA A 227 5.45 17.68 -12.74
C ALA A 227 6.95 17.82 -13.01
N MET A 228 7.33 18.21 -14.23
CA MET A 228 8.71 18.44 -14.64
C MET A 228 9.36 19.62 -13.91
N SER A 229 8.63 20.71 -13.70
CA SER A 229 9.08 21.85 -12.89
C SER A 229 9.37 21.43 -11.44
N SER A 230 8.47 20.62 -10.86
CA SER A 230 8.59 20.11 -9.49
C SER A 230 9.79 19.17 -9.29
N LEU A 231 10.25 18.47 -10.33
CA LEU A 231 11.48 17.65 -10.26
C LEU A 231 12.69 18.45 -9.80
N THR A 232 12.76 19.73 -10.19
CA THR A 232 13.90 20.59 -9.88
C THR A 232 14.01 20.92 -8.39
N LEU A 233 12.94 20.70 -7.62
CA LEU A 233 12.89 20.89 -6.17
C LEU A 233 13.28 19.62 -5.40
N ILE A 234 13.35 18.46 -6.05
CA ILE A 234 13.62 17.19 -5.38
C ILE A 234 15.13 16.94 -5.38
N PRO A 235 15.82 16.96 -4.22
CA PRO A 235 17.28 16.89 -4.20
C PRO A 235 17.84 15.48 -4.48
N MET A 236 17.03 14.43 -4.34
CA MET A 236 17.46 13.04 -4.45
C MET A 236 17.21 12.47 -5.85
N ALA A 237 18.24 11.92 -6.49
CA ALA A 237 18.16 11.42 -7.87
C ALA A 237 17.16 10.28 -8.02
N GLU A 238 17.16 9.31 -7.12
CA GLU A 238 16.24 8.16 -7.17
C GLU A 238 14.77 8.60 -7.07
N ARG A 239 14.49 9.67 -6.31
CA ARG A 239 13.14 10.25 -6.20
C ARG A 239 12.73 10.95 -7.49
N ARG A 240 13.62 11.74 -8.11
CA ARG A 240 13.38 12.37 -9.43
C ARG A 240 13.10 11.33 -10.50
N LEU A 241 13.91 10.28 -10.58
CA LEU A 241 13.71 9.19 -11.54
C LEU A 241 12.39 8.44 -11.29
N SER A 242 11.98 8.27 -10.03
CA SER A 242 10.68 7.67 -9.71
C SER A 242 9.48 8.53 -10.13
N VAL A 243 9.64 9.84 -10.27
CA VAL A 243 8.62 10.76 -10.82
C VAL A 243 8.64 10.70 -12.34
N LEU A 244 9.81 10.65 -12.98
CA LEU A 244 9.90 10.46 -14.44
C LEU A 244 9.26 9.15 -14.90
N LEU A 245 9.37 8.07 -14.11
CA LEU A 245 8.63 6.83 -14.38
C LEU A 245 7.10 7.02 -14.33
N GLU A 246 6.59 7.89 -13.44
CA GLU A 246 5.17 8.25 -13.40
C GLU A 246 4.77 9.10 -14.60
N VAL A 247 5.61 10.07 -15.00
CA VAL A 247 5.43 10.84 -16.24
C VAL A 247 5.40 9.90 -17.45
N GLY A 248 6.29 8.91 -17.50
CA GLY A 248 6.30 7.87 -18.53
C GLY A 248 5.02 7.03 -18.56
N GLN A 249 4.45 6.67 -17.40
CA GLN A 249 3.15 5.99 -17.34
C GLN A 249 2.04 6.82 -17.97
N VAL A 250 2.04 8.12 -17.70
CA VAL A 250 1.03 9.05 -18.25
C VAL A 250 1.25 9.24 -19.75
N GLN A 251 2.49 9.44 -20.21
CA GLN A 251 2.85 9.49 -21.63
C GLN A 251 2.42 8.23 -22.39
N LEU A 252 2.61 7.04 -21.78
CA LEU A 252 2.12 5.79 -22.35
C LEU A 252 0.59 5.80 -22.49
N ALA A 253 -0.12 6.18 -21.43
CA ALA A 253 -1.58 6.17 -21.40
C ALA A 253 -2.21 7.22 -22.36
N THR A 254 -1.50 8.32 -22.65
CA THR A 254 -1.92 9.35 -23.62
C THR A 254 -1.42 9.10 -25.04
N GLY A 255 -0.61 8.04 -25.26
CA GLY A 255 -0.09 7.68 -26.58
C GLY A 255 1.14 8.48 -27.05
N LEU A 256 1.79 9.23 -26.15
CA LEU A 256 3.00 10.03 -26.43
C LEU A 256 4.26 9.15 -26.46
N LYS A 257 4.36 8.27 -27.46
CA LYS A 257 5.41 7.24 -27.55
C LYS A 257 6.84 7.80 -27.67
N GLU A 258 7.03 8.88 -28.43
CA GLU A 258 8.36 9.50 -28.60
C GLU A 258 8.85 10.12 -27.30
N ASP A 259 7.98 10.82 -26.58
CA ASP A 259 8.33 11.42 -25.30
C ASP A 259 8.56 10.35 -24.23
N LEU A 260 7.77 9.27 -24.25
CA LEU A 260 8.02 8.10 -23.42
C LEU A 260 9.43 7.53 -23.65
N LEU A 261 9.84 7.36 -24.91
CA LEU A 261 11.17 6.83 -25.22
C LEU A 261 12.28 7.74 -24.66
N LYS A 262 12.17 9.06 -24.84
CA LYS A 262 13.13 10.04 -24.28
C LYS A 262 13.17 10.00 -22.74
N THR A 263 12.00 9.91 -22.10
CA THR A 263 11.87 9.78 -20.65
C THR A 263 12.57 8.51 -20.17
N LEU A 264 12.36 7.36 -20.84
CA LEU A 264 12.97 6.09 -20.47
C LEU A 264 14.48 6.08 -20.69
N GLU A 265 14.98 6.67 -21.77
CA GLU A 265 16.42 6.83 -22.00
C GLU A 265 17.08 7.65 -20.89
N THR A 266 16.43 8.74 -20.47
CA THR A 266 16.88 9.56 -19.34
C THR A 266 16.91 8.74 -18.05
N VAL A 267 15.83 7.99 -17.74
CA VAL A 267 15.78 7.16 -16.54
C VAL A 267 16.86 6.08 -16.54
N LEU A 268 17.04 5.37 -17.65
CA LEU A 268 18.03 4.30 -17.75
C LEU A 268 19.45 4.82 -17.59
N LYS A 269 19.78 5.95 -18.24
CA LYS A 269 21.09 6.61 -18.14
C LYS A 269 21.36 7.15 -16.75
N ASP A 270 20.46 7.97 -16.22
CA ASP A 270 20.68 8.69 -14.97
C ASP A 270 20.55 7.78 -13.74
N SER A 271 19.89 6.63 -13.86
CA SER A 271 19.86 5.64 -12.79
C SER A 271 21.24 5.15 -12.37
N ASP A 272 22.26 5.24 -13.24
CA ASP A 272 23.63 4.86 -12.88
C ASP A 272 24.28 5.81 -11.86
N SER A 273 23.75 7.02 -11.67
CA SER A 273 24.16 7.92 -10.59
C SER A 273 23.55 7.57 -9.23
N VAL A 274 22.58 6.64 -9.17
CA VAL A 274 21.97 6.19 -7.92
C VAL A 274 22.94 5.28 -7.18
N VAL A 275 23.30 5.68 -5.96
CA VAL A 275 24.32 5.02 -5.11
C VAL A 275 23.92 3.59 -4.74
N SER A 276 22.65 3.40 -4.36
CA SER A 276 22.13 2.10 -3.97
C SER A 276 21.91 1.21 -5.21
N LEU A 277 22.64 0.10 -5.29
CA LEU A 277 22.47 -0.90 -6.36
C LEU A 277 21.01 -1.39 -6.43
N GLN A 278 20.38 -1.60 -5.28
CA GLN A 278 19.00 -2.07 -5.21
C GLN A 278 18.03 -1.05 -5.81
N ASP A 279 18.17 0.24 -5.45
CA ASP A 279 17.28 1.29 -5.96
C ASP A 279 17.51 1.53 -7.46
N ARG A 280 18.78 1.48 -7.90
CA ARG A 280 19.15 1.53 -9.31
C ARG A 280 18.47 0.43 -10.12
N LEU A 281 18.64 -0.82 -9.72
CA LEU A 281 18.05 -1.96 -10.44
C LEU A 281 16.53 -1.93 -10.38
N PHE A 282 15.94 -1.51 -9.27
CA PHE A 282 14.49 -1.35 -9.14
C PHE A 282 13.91 -0.29 -10.11
N LEU A 283 14.61 0.84 -10.30
CA LEU A 283 14.24 1.84 -11.31
C LEU A 283 14.37 1.28 -12.73
N LYS A 284 15.45 0.53 -13.03
CA LYS A 284 15.64 -0.11 -14.34
C LYS A 284 14.57 -1.18 -14.63
N ILE A 285 14.11 -1.93 -13.62
CA ILE A 285 12.99 -2.89 -13.77
C ILE A 285 11.70 -2.16 -14.15
N GLN A 286 11.35 -1.07 -13.46
CA GLN A 286 10.16 -0.29 -13.79
C GLN A 286 10.25 0.34 -15.18
N ALA A 287 11.43 0.85 -15.56
CA ALA A 287 11.67 1.35 -16.91
C ALA A 287 11.49 0.25 -17.97
N ALA A 288 11.97 -0.97 -17.72
CA ALA A 288 11.78 -2.11 -18.61
C ALA A 288 10.29 -2.46 -18.79
N GLN A 289 9.49 -2.41 -17.72
CA GLN A 289 8.05 -2.67 -17.80
C GLN A 289 7.32 -1.65 -18.68
N LEU A 290 7.71 -0.37 -18.61
CA LEU A 290 7.17 0.65 -19.51
C LEU A 290 7.67 0.47 -20.95
N LEU A 291 8.97 0.23 -21.11
CA LEU A 291 9.60 0.00 -22.41
C LEU A 291 8.95 -1.14 -23.19
N ALA A 292 8.46 -2.18 -22.50
CA ALA A 292 7.80 -3.31 -23.15
C ALA A 292 6.56 -2.95 -23.97
N ASN A 293 5.95 -1.77 -23.75
CA ASN A 293 4.86 -1.27 -24.58
C ASN A 293 5.32 -0.68 -25.92
N LEU A 294 6.63 -0.44 -26.06
CA LEU A 294 7.29 0.03 -27.27
C LEU A 294 8.11 -1.09 -27.93
N ASP A 295 8.89 -1.82 -27.11
CA ASP A 295 9.82 -2.85 -27.54
C ASP A 295 9.97 -3.92 -26.45
N LYS A 296 9.26 -5.04 -26.64
CA LYS A 296 9.23 -6.17 -25.70
C LYS A 296 10.57 -6.91 -25.63
N GLU A 297 11.28 -7.04 -26.74
CA GLU A 297 12.55 -7.78 -26.79
C GLU A 297 13.65 -7.01 -26.07
N ARG A 298 13.73 -5.69 -26.30
CA ARG A 298 14.68 -4.82 -25.58
C ARG A 298 14.36 -4.78 -24.08
N ALA A 299 13.08 -4.75 -23.70
CA ALA A 299 12.68 -4.84 -22.31
C ALA A 299 13.08 -6.18 -21.66
N LEU A 300 12.87 -7.30 -22.34
CA LEU A 300 13.30 -8.62 -21.86
C LEU A 300 14.82 -8.71 -21.71
N LYS A 301 15.57 -8.22 -22.70
CA LYS A 301 17.04 -8.16 -22.63
C LYS A 301 17.51 -7.39 -21.41
N LEU A 302 16.94 -6.20 -21.17
CA LEU A 302 17.25 -5.39 -19.99
C LEU A 302 16.94 -6.14 -18.68
N LEU A 303 15.83 -6.87 -18.59
CA LEU A 303 15.50 -7.68 -17.40
C LEU A 303 16.49 -8.84 -17.18
N ASN A 304 16.99 -9.45 -18.25
CA ASN A 304 18.03 -10.48 -18.16
C ASN A 304 19.36 -9.87 -17.67
N ASP A 305 19.76 -8.72 -18.20
CA ASP A 305 20.96 -8.00 -17.77
C ASP A 305 20.87 -7.59 -16.28
N ILE A 306 19.69 -7.12 -15.84
CA ILE A 306 19.41 -6.81 -14.44
C ILE A 306 19.55 -8.06 -13.56
N SER A 307 19.00 -9.19 -14.01
CA SER A 307 19.07 -10.45 -13.27
C SER A 307 20.52 -10.91 -13.12
N GLN A 308 21.33 -10.84 -14.18
CA GLN A 308 22.76 -11.12 -14.13
C GLN A 308 23.50 -10.19 -13.15
N ASN A 309 23.27 -8.88 -13.24
CA ASN A 309 23.89 -7.91 -12.35
C ASN A 309 23.53 -8.16 -10.87
N ALA A 310 22.27 -8.52 -10.59
CA ALA A 310 21.83 -8.92 -9.27
C ALA A 310 22.55 -10.18 -8.76
N ARG A 311 22.88 -11.15 -9.62
CA ARG A 311 23.66 -12.35 -9.25
C ARG A 311 25.09 -11.99 -8.86
N GLU A 312 25.73 -11.11 -9.63
CA GLU A 312 27.15 -10.77 -9.47
C GLU A 312 27.40 -9.81 -8.31
N LYS A 313 26.52 -8.82 -8.11
CA LYS A 313 26.82 -7.63 -7.28
C LYS A 313 25.96 -7.50 -6.02
N SER A 314 25.02 -8.41 -5.78
CA SER A 314 24.06 -8.30 -4.66
C SER A 314 24.26 -9.39 -3.59
N THR A 315 24.00 -9.04 -2.33
CA THR A 315 24.02 -9.99 -1.21
C THR A 315 22.82 -10.93 -1.25
N ASN A 316 22.91 -12.11 -0.63
CA ASN A 316 21.94 -13.20 -0.82
C ASN A 316 20.46 -12.78 -0.66
N GLY A 317 20.10 -12.05 0.41
CA GLY A 317 18.72 -11.59 0.62
C GLY A 317 18.24 -10.53 -0.38
N LYS A 318 19.10 -9.56 -0.73
CA LYS A 318 18.78 -8.52 -1.72
C LYS A 318 18.70 -9.09 -3.13
N ARG A 319 19.58 -10.04 -3.46
CA ARG A 319 19.60 -10.80 -4.72
C ARG A 319 18.27 -11.50 -4.96
N VAL A 320 17.76 -12.28 -3.99
CA VAL A 320 16.46 -12.97 -4.12
C VAL A 320 15.32 -11.98 -4.40
N THR A 321 15.32 -10.83 -3.73
CA THR A 321 14.29 -9.79 -3.95
C THR A 321 14.33 -9.24 -5.37
N LEU A 322 15.52 -8.92 -5.88
CA LEU A 322 15.71 -8.39 -7.24
C LEU A 322 15.38 -9.42 -8.32
N LEU A 323 15.83 -10.67 -8.16
CA LEU A 323 15.51 -11.76 -9.09
C LEU A 323 14.01 -12.01 -9.16
N ARG A 324 13.33 -12.03 -8.01
CA ARG A 324 11.86 -12.15 -7.95
C ARG A 324 11.18 -10.98 -8.68
N GLN A 325 11.62 -9.75 -8.45
CA GLN A 325 11.05 -8.57 -9.13
C GLN A 325 11.28 -8.62 -10.65
N ALA A 326 12.47 -8.99 -11.10
CA ALA A 326 12.78 -9.14 -12.52
C ALA A 326 11.94 -10.26 -13.16
N ALA A 327 11.81 -11.42 -12.52
CA ALA A 327 10.99 -12.53 -13.01
C ALA A 327 9.50 -12.18 -13.07
N THR A 328 8.96 -11.49 -12.05
CA THR A 328 7.58 -10.95 -12.09
C THR A 328 7.43 -9.95 -13.23
N ALA A 329 8.41 -9.09 -13.46
CA ALA A 329 8.40 -8.15 -14.57
C ALA A 329 8.37 -8.87 -15.93
N MET A 330 9.22 -9.90 -16.12
CA MET A 330 9.25 -10.73 -17.34
C MET A 330 7.88 -11.33 -17.66
N ALA A 331 7.18 -11.87 -16.65
CA ALA A 331 5.82 -12.36 -16.83
C ALA A 331 4.86 -11.22 -17.21
N SER A 332 4.90 -10.09 -16.49
CA SER A 332 4.01 -8.95 -16.73
C SER A 332 4.14 -8.33 -18.13
N ILE A 333 5.32 -8.42 -18.74
CA ILE A 333 5.57 -7.91 -20.11
C ILE A 333 5.24 -8.93 -21.21
N GLY A 334 4.76 -10.12 -20.84
CA GLY A 334 4.36 -11.17 -21.77
C GLY A 334 5.46 -12.19 -22.10
N TYR A 335 6.41 -12.44 -21.20
CA TYR A 335 7.37 -13.56 -21.33
C TYR A 335 7.24 -14.54 -20.15
N PRO A 336 6.09 -15.25 -20.03
CA PRO A 336 5.85 -16.19 -18.93
C PRO A 336 6.88 -17.33 -18.87
N LYS A 337 7.35 -17.82 -20.02
CA LYS A 337 8.35 -18.91 -20.09
C LYS A 337 9.71 -18.47 -19.52
N SER A 338 10.17 -17.27 -19.85
CA SER A 338 11.40 -16.69 -19.26
C SER A 338 11.24 -16.47 -17.74
N ALA A 339 10.07 -16.01 -17.30
CA ALA A 339 9.77 -15.87 -15.88
C ALA A 339 9.77 -17.23 -15.15
N LEU A 340 9.25 -18.30 -15.78
CA LEU A 340 9.29 -19.66 -15.25
C LEU A 340 10.73 -20.18 -15.11
N GLN A 341 11.60 -19.91 -16.09
CA GLN A 341 13.02 -20.26 -16.00
C GLN A 341 13.71 -19.56 -14.82
N ALA A 342 13.39 -18.27 -14.61
CA ALA A 342 13.93 -17.51 -13.48
C ALA A 342 13.47 -18.01 -12.09
N LEU A 343 12.44 -18.88 -12.01
CA LEU A 343 11.99 -19.47 -10.74
C LEU A 343 12.99 -20.44 -10.12
N GLU A 344 13.82 -21.09 -10.94
CA GLU A 344 14.79 -22.11 -10.49
C GLU A 344 15.79 -21.52 -9.49
N GLU A 345 16.05 -20.23 -9.60
CA GLU A 345 16.97 -19.48 -8.75
C GLU A 345 16.35 -18.99 -7.43
N LEU A 346 15.02 -19.12 -7.29
CA LEU A 346 14.32 -18.70 -6.07
C LEU A 346 14.28 -19.86 -5.07
N PRO A 347 14.65 -19.61 -3.79
CA PRO A 347 15.01 -20.67 -2.85
C PRO A 347 13.81 -21.45 -2.28
N ASN A 348 12.61 -20.88 -2.30
CA ASN A 348 11.44 -21.50 -1.68
C ASN A 348 10.12 -21.10 -2.34
N ASP A 349 9.07 -21.87 -2.05
CA ASP A 349 7.74 -21.68 -2.63
C ASP A 349 7.15 -20.31 -2.33
N GLU A 350 7.33 -19.78 -1.12
CA GLU A 350 6.80 -18.45 -0.75
C GLU A 350 7.35 -17.35 -1.66
N THR A 351 8.65 -17.39 -1.97
CA THR A 351 9.28 -16.41 -2.88
C THR A 351 8.87 -16.58 -4.34
N ARG A 352 8.45 -17.79 -4.74
CA ARG A 352 8.03 -18.13 -6.10
C ARG A 352 6.58 -17.74 -6.39
N ILE A 353 5.70 -17.70 -5.38
CA ILE A 353 4.26 -17.41 -5.55
C ILE A 353 3.98 -16.13 -6.34
N PRO A 354 4.59 -14.96 -6.05
CA PRO A 354 4.29 -13.74 -6.81
C PRO A 354 4.62 -13.86 -8.30
N VAL A 355 5.68 -14.60 -8.64
CA VAL A 355 6.09 -14.86 -10.03
C VAL A 355 5.11 -15.84 -10.67
N LEU A 356 4.75 -16.93 -10.00
CA LEU A 356 3.74 -17.89 -10.50
C LEU A 356 2.39 -17.22 -10.79
N MET A 357 1.91 -16.36 -9.88
CA MET A 357 0.67 -15.60 -10.10
C MET A 357 0.78 -14.68 -11.34
N ALA A 358 1.92 -14.01 -11.52
CA ALA A 358 2.15 -13.17 -12.69
C ALA A 358 2.22 -14.00 -13.99
N VAL A 359 2.85 -15.19 -13.94
CA VAL A 359 2.92 -16.13 -15.07
C VAL A 359 1.53 -16.63 -15.44
N VAL A 360 0.68 -17.02 -14.48
CA VAL A 360 -0.70 -17.43 -14.75
C VAL A 360 -1.45 -16.31 -15.48
N ARG A 361 -1.40 -15.06 -14.98
CA ARG A 361 -2.04 -13.92 -15.65
C ARG A 361 -1.49 -13.67 -17.05
N ALA A 362 -0.19 -13.82 -17.25
CA ALA A 362 0.43 -13.67 -18.55
C ALA A 362 -0.08 -14.72 -19.55
N PHE A 363 -0.17 -15.99 -19.15
CA PHE A 363 -0.77 -17.04 -19.96
C PHE A 363 -2.25 -16.80 -20.26
N LEU A 364 -3.04 -16.33 -19.28
CA LEU A 364 -4.44 -15.97 -19.48
C LEU A 364 -4.60 -14.85 -20.52
N ASN A 365 -3.79 -13.80 -20.44
CA ASN A 365 -3.79 -12.71 -21.42
C ASN A 365 -3.41 -13.18 -22.84
N MET A 366 -2.61 -14.24 -22.93
CA MET A 366 -2.22 -14.89 -24.19
C MET A 366 -3.22 -15.95 -24.65
N LYS A 367 -4.32 -16.19 -23.90
CA LYS A 367 -5.27 -17.28 -24.11
C LYS A 367 -4.64 -18.68 -24.06
N GLU A 368 -3.46 -18.83 -23.44
CA GLU A 368 -2.80 -20.11 -23.18
C GLU A 368 -3.36 -20.76 -21.90
N PHE A 369 -4.64 -21.11 -21.94
CA PHE A 369 -5.41 -21.59 -20.79
C PHE A 369 -4.82 -22.85 -20.13
N GLU A 370 -4.33 -23.81 -20.92
CA GLU A 370 -3.72 -25.04 -20.39
C GLU A 370 -2.44 -24.75 -19.59
N ALA A 371 -1.58 -23.88 -20.10
CA ALA A 371 -0.36 -23.47 -19.39
C ALA A 371 -0.68 -22.70 -18.10
N ALA A 372 -1.76 -21.90 -18.10
CA ALA A 372 -2.27 -21.24 -16.91
C ALA A 372 -2.76 -22.27 -15.87
N THR A 373 -3.54 -23.28 -16.27
CA THR A 373 -4.01 -24.37 -15.41
C THR A 373 -2.85 -25.16 -14.80
N GLU A 374 -1.81 -25.47 -15.57
CA GLU A 374 -0.66 -26.19 -15.02
C GLU A 374 0.15 -25.34 -14.04
N THR A 375 0.29 -24.04 -14.34
CA THR A 375 1.04 -23.13 -13.47
C THR A 375 0.33 -22.90 -12.14
N VAL A 376 -1.01 -22.78 -12.11
CA VAL A 376 -1.75 -22.55 -10.85
C VAL A 376 -1.64 -23.72 -9.88
N LYS A 377 -1.50 -24.97 -10.37
CA LYS A 377 -1.30 -26.16 -9.51
C LYS A 377 -0.01 -26.09 -8.69
N ARG A 378 0.99 -25.33 -9.16
CA ARG A 378 2.27 -25.11 -8.46
C ARG A 378 2.16 -24.12 -7.29
N ILE A 379 1.03 -23.44 -7.14
CA ILE A 379 0.77 -22.51 -6.03
C ILE A 379 0.18 -23.32 -4.86
N SER A 380 1.04 -23.75 -3.94
CA SER A 380 0.65 -24.59 -2.79
C SER A 380 -0.18 -23.87 -1.73
N ALA A 381 -0.06 -22.55 -1.63
CA ALA A 381 -0.74 -21.76 -0.62
C ALA A 381 -2.16 -21.38 -1.05
N GLU A 382 -3.17 -22.00 -0.41
CA GLU A 382 -4.60 -21.84 -0.74
C GLU A 382 -5.04 -20.39 -0.93
N ARG A 383 -4.64 -19.49 -0.01
CA ARG A 383 -5.04 -18.07 -0.08
C ARG A 383 -4.66 -17.37 -1.38
N TYR A 384 -3.55 -17.77 -2.01
CA TYR A 384 -3.11 -17.20 -3.29
C TYR A 384 -3.71 -17.97 -4.46
N ARG A 385 -3.84 -19.29 -4.32
CA ARG A 385 -4.49 -20.16 -5.32
C ARG A 385 -5.95 -19.77 -5.54
N THR A 386 -6.72 -19.54 -4.48
CA THR A 386 -8.12 -19.08 -4.59
C THR A 386 -8.24 -17.72 -5.31
N VAL A 387 -7.34 -16.78 -5.00
CA VAL A 387 -7.36 -15.45 -5.64
C VAL A 387 -7.09 -15.57 -7.13
N ILE A 388 -6.10 -16.37 -7.54
CA ILE A 388 -5.80 -16.53 -8.97
C ILE A 388 -6.84 -17.38 -9.70
N LEU A 389 -7.50 -18.35 -9.03
CA LEU A 389 -8.64 -19.06 -9.60
C LEU A 389 -9.81 -18.11 -9.93
N ALA A 390 -10.07 -17.11 -9.08
CA ALA A 390 -11.07 -16.08 -9.40
C ALA A 390 -10.67 -15.25 -10.64
N ASP A 391 -9.40 -14.88 -10.79
CA ASP A 391 -8.90 -14.21 -12.00
C ASP A 391 -9.02 -15.13 -13.24
N MET A 392 -8.75 -16.43 -13.09
CA MET A 392 -8.90 -17.42 -14.15
C MET A 392 -10.37 -17.58 -14.58
N ALA A 393 -11.32 -17.67 -13.65
CA ALA A 393 -12.73 -17.80 -13.98
C ALA A 393 -13.21 -16.65 -14.88
N GLN A 394 -12.84 -15.41 -14.54
CA GLN A 394 -13.12 -14.25 -15.37
C GLN A 394 -12.50 -14.37 -16.77
N ALA A 395 -11.21 -14.71 -16.87
CA ALA A 395 -10.52 -14.83 -18.15
C ALA A 395 -11.03 -15.97 -19.05
N TYR A 396 -11.46 -17.09 -18.46
CA TYR A 396 -12.10 -18.18 -19.19
C TYR A 396 -13.48 -17.77 -19.71
N TRP A 397 -14.25 -17.04 -18.89
CA TRP A 397 -15.54 -16.52 -19.29
C TRP A 397 -15.41 -15.55 -20.47
N ASP A 398 -14.50 -14.58 -20.37
CA ASP A 398 -14.19 -13.61 -21.44
C ASP A 398 -13.57 -14.29 -22.68
N GLY A 399 -13.12 -15.54 -22.55
CA GLY A 399 -12.56 -16.38 -23.60
C GLY A 399 -13.53 -17.38 -24.23
N ASP A 400 -14.84 -17.19 -24.04
CA ASP A 400 -15.93 -18.05 -24.53
C ASP A 400 -15.91 -19.49 -23.97
N LYS A 401 -15.27 -19.69 -22.80
CA LYS A 401 -15.17 -20.98 -22.09
C LYS A 401 -16.02 -20.99 -20.82
N GLN A 402 -17.32 -20.77 -21.00
CA GLN A 402 -18.26 -20.50 -19.89
C GLN A 402 -18.38 -21.67 -18.91
N ASN A 403 -18.43 -22.92 -19.40
CA ASN A 403 -18.55 -24.09 -18.53
C ASN A 403 -17.30 -24.24 -17.64
N GLU A 404 -16.11 -24.16 -18.25
CA GLU A 404 -14.85 -24.24 -17.52
C GLU A 404 -14.69 -23.06 -16.53
N ALA A 405 -15.16 -21.86 -16.90
CA ALA A 405 -15.17 -20.71 -15.99
C ALA A 405 -15.99 -21.00 -14.71
N LEU A 406 -17.20 -21.56 -14.86
CA LEU A 406 -18.05 -21.92 -13.73
C LEU A 406 -17.46 -23.06 -12.88
N GLU A 407 -16.79 -24.04 -13.49
CA GLU A 407 -16.03 -25.06 -12.77
C GLU A 407 -14.89 -24.45 -11.95
N ILE A 408 -14.17 -23.49 -12.52
CA ILE A 408 -13.09 -22.78 -11.82
C ILE A 408 -13.65 -21.96 -10.64
N VAL A 409 -14.82 -21.33 -10.78
CA VAL A 409 -15.50 -20.66 -9.65
C VAL A 409 -15.79 -21.65 -8.53
N ALA A 410 -16.34 -22.83 -8.85
CA ALA A 410 -16.63 -23.86 -7.86
C ALA A 410 -15.34 -24.37 -7.16
N GLN A 411 -14.26 -24.54 -7.91
CA GLN A 411 -12.94 -24.86 -7.35
C GLN A 411 -12.44 -23.76 -6.40
N ALA A 412 -12.59 -22.49 -6.78
CA ALA A 412 -12.20 -21.35 -5.96
C ALA A 412 -13.01 -21.31 -4.65
N GLN A 413 -14.33 -21.54 -4.70
CA GLN A 413 -15.19 -21.61 -3.51
C GLN A 413 -14.78 -22.72 -2.56
N THR A 414 -14.48 -23.92 -3.10
CA THR A 414 -13.96 -25.04 -2.30
C THR A 414 -12.65 -24.66 -1.62
N ALA A 415 -11.66 -24.15 -2.38
CA ALA A 415 -10.38 -23.74 -1.84
C ALA A 415 -10.49 -22.61 -0.79
N ALA A 416 -11.49 -21.73 -0.92
CA ALA A 416 -11.75 -20.67 0.06
C ALA A 416 -12.13 -21.20 1.44
N ASN A 417 -12.72 -22.40 1.52
CA ASN A 417 -13.08 -23.02 2.80
C ASN A 417 -11.86 -23.45 3.62
N ASP A 418 -10.77 -23.81 2.95
CA ASP A 418 -9.53 -24.27 3.57
C ASP A 418 -8.61 -23.12 4.06
N ILE A 419 -8.97 -21.87 3.76
CA ILE A 419 -8.20 -20.70 4.20
C ILE A 419 -8.43 -20.43 5.69
N LYS A 420 -7.42 -20.74 6.52
CA LYS A 420 -7.46 -20.55 7.98
C LYS A 420 -7.44 -19.09 8.44
N LEU A 421 -6.79 -18.20 7.68
CA LEU A 421 -6.60 -16.80 8.07
C LEU A 421 -7.86 -15.98 7.76
N PRO A 422 -8.56 -15.41 8.76
CA PRO A 422 -9.88 -14.79 8.54
C PRO A 422 -9.89 -13.68 7.48
N PHE A 423 -8.93 -12.77 7.52
CA PHE A 423 -8.84 -11.71 6.51
C PHE A 423 -8.53 -12.25 5.11
N ALA A 424 -7.63 -13.23 5.00
CA ALA A 424 -7.29 -13.83 3.71
C ALA A 424 -8.49 -14.59 3.11
N LYS A 425 -9.28 -15.27 3.95
CA LYS A 425 -10.53 -15.92 3.54
C LYS A 425 -11.54 -14.90 3.02
N ASN A 426 -11.81 -13.85 3.79
CA ASN A 426 -12.72 -12.77 3.38
C ASN A 426 -12.27 -12.08 2.09
N PHE A 427 -10.96 -11.87 1.90
CA PHE A 427 -10.40 -11.30 0.68
C PHE A 427 -10.54 -12.25 -0.52
N ALA A 428 -10.31 -13.55 -0.34
CA ALA A 428 -10.52 -14.54 -1.38
C ALA A 428 -12.00 -14.63 -1.80
N LEU A 429 -12.92 -14.64 -0.82
CA LEU A 429 -14.37 -14.61 -1.06
C LEU A 429 -14.79 -13.34 -1.81
N SER A 430 -14.21 -12.17 -1.48
CA SER A 430 -14.53 -10.94 -2.22
C SER A 430 -14.05 -10.98 -3.67
N LYS A 431 -12.97 -11.71 -3.97
CA LYS A 431 -12.50 -11.95 -5.35
C LYS A 431 -13.39 -12.92 -6.10
N ILE A 432 -13.84 -14.00 -5.46
CA ILE A 432 -14.84 -14.92 -6.03
C ILE A 432 -16.13 -14.17 -6.35
N ALA A 433 -16.65 -13.38 -5.40
CA ALA A 433 -17.83 -12.57 -5.61
C ALA A 433 -17.66 -11.57 -6.77
N ALA A 434 -16.50 -10.93 -6.89
CA ALA A 434 -16.22 -10.03 -8.02
C ALA A 434 -16.24 -10.77 -9.37
N SER A 435 -15.67 -11.97 -9.45
CA SER A 435 -15.75 -12.81 -10.66
C SER A 435 -17.20 -13.21 -10.98
N LEU A 436 -17.99 -13.57 -9.97
CA LEU A 436 -19.41 -13.89 -10.15
C LEU A 436 -20.23 -12.68 -10.61
N ILE A 437 -19.97 -11.48 -10.07
CA ILE A 437 -20.61 -10.23 -10.50
C ILE A 437 -20.26 -9.92 -11.97
N HIS A 438 -19.00 -10.10 -12.36
CA HIS A 438 -18.56 -9.93 -13.74
C HIS A 438 -19.27 -10.88 -14.69
N ILE A 439 -19.31 -12.17 -14.34
CA ILE A 439 -20.02 -13.20 -15.09
C ILE A 439 -21.52 -12.87 -15.19
N ALA A 440 -22.15 -12.49 -14.07
CA ALA A 440 -23.56 -12.11 -14.01
C ALA A 440 -23.91 -10.88 -14.84
N GLY A 441 -22.97 -9.94 -14.99
CA GLY A 441 -23.15 -8.77 -15.87
C GLY A 441 -23.02 -9.10 -17.36
N GLN A 442 -22.53 -10.29 -17.71
CA GLN A 442 -22.45 -10.74 -19.11
C GLN A 442 -23.44 -11.86 -19.42
N SER A 443 -23.85 -12.62 -18.41
CA SER A 443 -24.94 -13.58 -18.53
C SER A 443 -26.29 -12.85 -18.54
N HIS A 444 -27.28 -13.44 -19.19
CA HIS A 444 -28.67 -13.00 -19.10
C HIS A 444 -29.42 -13.79 -18.00
N ASP A 445 -28.68 -14.36 -17.04
CA ASP A 445 -29.18 -15.26 -15.99
C ASP A 445 -28.84 -14.72 -14.60
N THR A 446 -29.77 -14.85 -13.67
CA THR A 446 -29.67 -14.34 -12.30
C THR A 446 -28.90 -15.26 -11.37
N VAL A 447 -28.66 -16.52 -11.76
CA VAL A 447 -28.00 -17.53 -10.91
C VAL A 447 -26.66 -17.06 -10.35
N GLN A 448 -25.79 -16.46 -11.18
CA GLN A 448 -24.46 -16.03 -10.75
C GLN A 448 -24.53 -14.76 -9.89
N ALA A 449 -25.52 -13.89 -10.10
CA ALA A 449 -25.77 -12.74 -9.23
C ALA A 449 -26.21 -13.19 -7.83
N ASP A 450 -27.11 -14.19 -7.76
CA ASP A 450 -27.58 -14.76 -6.49
C ASP A 450 -26.44 -15.47 -5.75
N GLN A 451 -25.60 -16.20 -6.48
CA GLN A 451 -24.37 -16.79 -5.92
C GLN A 451 -23.40 -15.70 -5.40
N ALA A 452 -23.21 -14.60 -6.14
CA ALA A 452 -22.38 -13.49 -5.69
C ALA A 452 -22.90 -12.92 -4.37
N TYR A 453 -24.22 -12.68 -4.27
CA TYR A 453 -24.85 -12.20 -3.04
C TYR A 453 -24.62 -13.14 -1.85
N LEU A 454 -24.77 -14.46 -2.05
CA LEU A 454 -24.54 -15.45 -1.00
C LEU A 454 -23.08 -15.45 -0.53
N VAL A 455 -22.12 -15.40 -1.47
CA VAL A 455 -20.69 -15.30 -1.15
C VAL A 455 -20.41 -14.03 -0.35
N LEU A 456 -20.92 -12.88 -0.81
CA LEU A 456 -20.77 -11.59 -0.10
C LEU A 456 -21.40 -11.62 1.29
N SER A 457 -22.54 -12.28 1.43
CA SER A 457 -23.25 -12.41 2.71
C SER A 457 -22.43 -13.17 3.75
N SER A 458 -21.60 -14.14 3.31
CA SER A 458 -20.70 -14.92 4.16
C SER A 458 -19.44 -14.16 4.61
N ILE A 459 -19.13 -13.01 4.01
CA ILE A 459 -17.94 -12.21 4.35
C ILE A 459 -18.16 -11.51 5.69
N SER A 460 -17.24 -11.71 6.63
CA SER A 460 -17.27 -11.09 7.96
C SER A 460 -16.54 -9.73 8.04
N ASP A 461 -15.59 -9.43 7.13
CA ASP A 461 -15.02 -8.08 7.03
C ASP A 461 -16.04 -7.14 6.37
N GLY A 462 -16.68 -6.30 7.19
CA GLY A 462 -17.73 -5.38 6.74
C GLY A 462 -17.31 -4.44 5.61
N ARG A 463 -16.01 -4.14 5.47
CA ARG A 463 -15.50 -3.25 4.41
C ARG A 463 -15.52 -3.95 3.05
N LEU A 464 -15.05 -5.19 3.02
CA LEU A 464 -15.07 -6.03 1.82
C LEU A 464 -16.51 -6.38 1.43
N LYS A 465 -17.34 -6.72 2.42
CA LYS A 465 -18.78 -6.99 2.21
C LYS A 465 -19.50 -5.78 1.63
N ALA A 466 -19.37 -4.61 2.24
CA ALA A 466 -20.06 -3.39 1.77
C ALA A 466 -19.63 -2.98 0.36
N ARG A 467 -18.32 -3.05 0.03
CA ARG A 467 -17.82 -2.75 -1.32
C ARG A 467 -18.34 -3.74 -2.36
N GLY A 468 -18.35 -5.04 -2.04
CA GLY A 468 -18.85 -6.06 -2.95
C GLY A 468 -20.36 -5.97 -3.18
N LEU A 469 -21.15 -5.70 -2.13
CA LEU A 469 -22.59 -5.48 -2.25
C LEU A 469 -22.90 -4.23 -3.09
N TRP A 470 -22.11 -3.17 -2.95
CA TRP A 470 -22.29 -1.96 -3.77
C TRP A 470 -22.01 -2.25 -5.24
N ASN A 471 -20.94 -2.99 -5.54
CA ASN A 471 -20.65 -3.40 -6.92
C ASN A 471 -21.77 -4.28 -7.50
N LEU A 472 -22.33 -5.19 -6.71
CA LEU A 472 -23.46 -6.04 -7.12
C LEU A 472 -24.73 -5.20 -7.36
N ALA A 473 -25.05 -4.26 -6.46
CA ALA A 473 -26.17 -3.32 -6.59
C ALA A 473 -26.07 -2.44 -7.84
N ASN A 474 -24.85 -2.12 -8.26
CA ASN A 474 -24.62 -1.36 -9.48
C ASN A 474 -24.80 -2.23 -10.72
N ALA A 475 -24.24 -3.45 -10.72
CA ALA A 475 -24.41 -4.41 -11.81
C ALA A 475 -25.90 -4.80 -12.03
N SER A 476 -26.71 -4.85 -10.97
CA SER A 476 -28.12 -5.23 -11.06
C SER A 476 -28.97 -4.26 -11.89
N VAL A 477 -28.57 -2.99 -11.97
CA VAL A 477 -29.27 -1.95 -12.75
C VAL A 477 -29.32 -2.32 -14.24
N GLN A 478 -28.25 -2.95 -14.73
CA GLN A 478 -28.06 -3.20 -16.15
C GLN A 478 -28.59 -4.57 -16.58
N HIS A 479 -28.80 -5.51 -15.64
CA HIS A 479 -28.93 -6.95 -15.95
C HIS A 479 -30.06 -7.70 -15.23
N GLY A 480 -31.04 -7.02 -14.62
CA GLY A 480 -32.32 -7.64 -14.22
C GLY A 480 -32.21 -8.79 -13.20
N PHE A 481 -31.41 -8.59 -12.14
CA PHE A 481 -31.15 -9.62 -11.11
C PHE A 481 -32.38 -9.96 -10.25
N SER A 482 -32.37 -11.14 -9.60
CA SER A 482 -33.46 -11.60 -8.72
C SER A 482 -33.72 -10.61 -7.56
N MET A 483 -32.64 -10.11 -6.94
CA MET A 483 -32.75 -9.01 -5.97
C MET A 483 -32.85 -7.67 -6.70
N THR A 484 -33.83 -6.86 -6.31
CA THR A 484 -33.98 -5.54 -6.90
C THR A 484 -32.83 -4.62 -6.48
N LYS A 485 -32.60 -3.55 -7.24
CA LYS A 485 -31.64 -2.50 -6.84
C LYS A 485 -31.93 -1.97 -5.44
N ALA A 486 -33.21 -1.79 -5.09
CA ALA A 486 -33.62 -1.26 -3.79
C ALA A 486 -33.25 -2.22 -2.65
N ASP A 487 -33.43 -3.53 -2.85
CA ASP A 487 -33.05 -4.55 -1.87
C ASP A 487 -31.53 -4.54 -1.64
N LEU A 488 -30.76 -4.51 -2.73
CA LEU A 488 -29.30 -4.47 -2.66
C LEU A 488 -28.78 -3.16 -2.05
N ASP A 489 -29.39 -2.02 -2.37
CA ASP A 489 -29.08 -0.73 -1.73
C ASP A 489 -29.34 -0.79 -0.21
N SER A 490 -30.41 -1.45 0.22
CA SER A 490 -30.66 -1.67 1.66
C SER A 490 -29.58 -2.52 2.32
N GLU A 491 -29.14 -3.59 1.67
CA GLU A 491 -28.05 -4.44 2.17
C GLU A 491 -26.70 -3.69 2.22
N VAL A 492 -26.44 -2.81 1.26
CA VAL A 492 -25.28 -1.92 1.26
C VAL A 492 -25.31 -0.99 2.47
N GLU A 493 -26.44 -0.35 2.75
CA GLU A 493 -26.59 0.54 3.90
C GLU A 493 -26.36 -0.20 5.22
N LYS A 494 -26.98 -1.37 5.40
CA LYS A 494 -26.74 -2.24 6.57
C LYS A 494 -25.27 -2.62 6.72
N ALA A 495 -24.61 -3.01 5.63
CA ALA A 495 -23.21 -3.38 5.65
C ALA A 495 -22.30 -2.18 5.98
N MET A 496 -22.60 -0.98 5.48
CA MET A 496 -21.89 0.26 5.82
C MET A 496 -22.07 0.62 7.30
N ASP A 497 -23.29 0.49 7.83
CA ASP A 497 -23.59 0.78 9.22
C ASP A 497 -22.96 -0.20 10.21
N ALA A 498 -22.74 -1.44 9.79
CA ALA A 498 -22.00 -2.43 10.57
C ALA A 498 -20.49 -2.09 10.72
N ILE A 499 -19.94 -1.19 9.90
CA ILE A 499 -18.54 -0.75 10.03
C ILE A 499 -18.40 0.14 11.27
N LYS A 500 -17.81 -0.42 12.34
CA LYS A 500 -17.63 0.24 13.65
C LYS A 500 -16.83 1.54 13.57
N SER A 501 -15.75 1.56 12.77
CA SER A 501 -14.90 2.74 12.63
C SER A 501 -15.53 3.73 11.66
N LYS A 502 -15.98 4.88 12.17
CA LYS A 502 -16.49 5.99 11.34
C LYS A 502 -15.46 6.45 10.31
N PHE A 503 -14.18 6.48 10.67
CA PHE A 503 -13.10 6.82 9.73
C PHE A 503 -13.02 5.81 8.59
N SER A 504 -13.05 4.50 8.91
CA SER A 504 -13.02 3.45 7.88
C SER A 504 -14.24 3.52 6.97
N ARG A 505 -15.42 3.81 7.52
CA ARG A 505 -16.66 4.01 6.75
C ARG A 505 -16.53 5.19 5.79
N ALA A 506 -16.10 6.36 6.28
CA ALA A 506 -15.87 7.54 5.44
C ALA A 506 -14.82 7.27 4.36
N TRP A 507 -13.73 6.58 4.69
CA TRP A 507 -12.67 6.24 3.74
C TRP A 507 -13.18 5.38 2.58
N ILE A 508 -13.96 4.34 2.90
CA ILE A 508 -14.54 3.45 1.88
C ILE A 508 -15.52 4.20 1.00
N LEU A 509 -16.36 5.07 1.57
CA LEU A 509 -17.29 5.89 0.81
C LEU A 509 -16.56 6.86 -0.13
N GLY A 510 -15.44 7.45 0.32
CA GLY A 510 -14.57 8.25 -0.54
C GLY A 510 -13.93 7.43 -1.67
N ASP A 511 -13.48 6.20 -1.41
CA ASP A 511 -12.96 5.30 -2.45
C ASP A 511 -14.04 4.89 -3.46
N ILE A 512 -15.25 4.59 -2.98
CA ILE A 512 -16.40 4.24 -3.82
C ILE A 512 -16.80 5.44 -4.68
N ALA A 513 -16.81 6.65 -4.11
CA ALA A 513 -17.07 7.87 -4.87
C ALA A 513 -16.03 8.09 -5.98
N ASP A 514 -14.74 7.99 -5.68
CA ASP A 514 -13.66 8.06 -6.67
C ASP A 514 -13.81 6.99 -7.77
N GLN A 515 -14.09 5.74 -7.38
CA GLN A 515 -14.24 4.62 -8.32
C GLN A 515 -15.40 4.84 -9.29
N HIS A 516 -16.59 5.18 -8.78
CA HIS A 516 -17.76 5.45 -9.62
C HIS A 516 -17.57 6.69 -10.49
N GLN A 517 -16.91 7.74 -9.97
CA GLN A 517 -16.57 8.93 -10.77
C GLN A 517 -15.68 8.56 -11.95
N ALA A 518 -14.65 7.73 -11.74
CA ALA A 518 -13.77 7.27 -12.79
C ALA A 518 -14.47 6.39 -13.84
N SER A 519 -15.47 5.61 -13.43
CA SER A 519 -16.32 4.80 -14.33
C SER A 519 -17.39 5.61 -15.06
N GLY A 520 -17.54 6.92 -14.78
CA GLY A 520 -18.58 7.77 -15.35
C GLY A 520 -19.96 7.62 -14.68
N GLU A 521 -20.03 6.95 -13.54
CA GLU A 521 -21.25 6.65 -12.78
C GLU A 521 -21.55 7.76 -11.76
N PHE A 522 -21.72 8.99 -12.26
CA PHE A 522 -21.77 10.22 -11.44
C PHE A 522 -22.83 10.22 -10.34
N THR A 523 -23.99 9.61 -10.57
CA THR A 523 -25.06 9.51 -9.56
C THR A 523 -24.63 8.65 -8.36
N GLN A 524 -23.98 7.51 -8.62
CA GLN A 524 -23.48 6.64 -7.55
C GLN A 524 -22.30 7.29 -6.83
N ALA A 525 -21.44 7.98 -7.58
CA ALA A 525 -20.33 8.74 -7.02
C ALA A 525 -20.83 9.83 -6.05
N ARG A 526 -21.87 10.58 -6.45
CA ARG A 526 -22.49 11.62 -5.62
C ARG A 526 -23.20 11.05 -4.39
N LYS A 527 -23.95 9.94 -4.53
CA LYS A 527 -24.54 9.21 -3.39
C LYS A 527 -23.49 8.81 -2.35
N ALA A 528 -22.39 8.19 -2.79
CA ALA A 528 -21.31 7.78 -1.91
C ALA A 528 -20.61 8.98 -1.26
N PHE A 529 -20.41 10.07 -2.01
CA PHE A 529 -19.86 11.32 -1.50
C PHE A 529 -20.72 11.91 -0.37
N GLU A 530 -22.04 12.04 -0.56
CA GLU A 530 -22.96 12.62 0.43
C GLU A 530 -23.03 11.79 1.71
N MET A 531 -23.18 10.46 1.58
CA MET A 531 -23.16 9.53 2.72
C MET A 531 -21.83 9.62 3.49
N GLY A 532 -20.73 9.72 2.75
CA GLY A 532 -19.39 9.82 3.31
C GLY A 532 -19.16 11.13 4.04
N LEU A 533 -19.54 12.26 3.44
CA LEU A 533 -19.37 13.60 4.01
C LEU A 533 -20.15 13.75 5.33
N LYS A 534 -21.37 13.22 5.41
CA LYS A 534 -22.14 13.14 6.66
C LYS A 534 -21.42 12.34 7.76
N THR A 535 -20.69 11.29 7.37
CA THR A 535 -19.84 10.53 8.30
C THR A 535 -18.65 11.37 8.76
N VAL A 536 -18.03 12.13 7.85
CA VAL A 536 -16.87 13.01 8.13
C VAL A 536 -17.22 14.16 9.08
N GLU A 537 -18.38 14.77 8.92
CA GLU A 537 -18.87 15.88 9.76
C GLU A 537 -18.75 15.55 11.25
N ASN A 538 -19.06 14.31 11.60
CA ASN A 538 -19.12 13.80 12.97
C ASN A 538 -17.81 13.13 13.46
N LEU A 539 -16.71 13.24 12.70
CA LEU A 539 -15.39 12.73 13.12
C LEU A 539 -14.73 13.68 14.11
N LYS A 540 -14.48 13.19 15.33
CA LYS A 540 -13.85 13.95 16.42
C LYS A 540 -12.32 13.83 16.46
N ASN A 541 -11.77 12.69 16.02
CA ASN A 541 -10.32 12.49 16.03
C ASN A 541 -9.69 13.36 14.93
N PRO A 542 -8.79 14.29 15.27
CA PRO A 542 -8.27 15.28 14.30
C PRO A 542 -7.44 14.66 13.18
N TRP A 543 -6.73 13.57 13.46
CA TRP A 543 -5.95 12.85 12.45
C TRP A 543 -6.85 12.15 11.44
N ALA A 544 -7.88 11.45 11.92
CA ALA A 544 -8.89 10.84 11.04
C ALA A 544 -9.70 11.90 10.26
N ARG A 545 -10.09 12.98 10.94
CA ARG A 545 -10.89 14.06 10.34
C ARG A 545 -10.13 14.77 9.22
N SER A 546 -8.89 15.21 9.47
CA SER A 546 -8.07 15.90 8.47
C SER A 546 -7.85 15.06 7.21
N ARG A 547 -7.49 13.79 7.36
CA ARG A 547 -7.30 12.86 6.23
C ARG A 547 -8.59 12.58 5.46
N ALA A 548 -9.71 12.41 6.17
CA ALA A 548 -11.01 12.22 5.52
C ALA A 548 -11.43 13.48 4.76
N LEU A 549 -11.31 14.66 5.35
CA LEU A 549 -11.58 15.93 4.66
C LEU A 549 -10.70 16.11 3.42
N ALA A 550 -9.42 15.74 3.49
CA ALA A 550 -8.53 15.76 2.31
C ALA A 550 -9.06 14.87 1.18
N LYS A 551 -9.47 13.64 1.50
CA LYS A 551 -10.07 12.71 0.55
C LYS A 551 -11.33 13.30 -0.09
N PHE A 552 -12.28 13.79 0.70
CA PHE A 552 -13.53 14.34 0.19
C PHE A 552 -13.34 15.67 -0.55
N GLY A 553 -12.37 16.50 -0.16
CA GLY A 553 -11.98 17.72 -0.87
C GLY A 553 -11.43 17.44 -2.27
N ALA A 554 -10.68 16.35 -2.45
CA ALA A 554 -10.25 15.89 -3.77
C ALA A 554 -11.40 15.26 -4.59
N VAL A 555 -12.30 14.51 -3.93
CA VAL A 555 -13.45 13.87 -4.60
C VAL A 555 -14.41 14.93 -5.16
N ILE A 556 -14.79 15.93 -4.37
CA ILE A 556 -15.77 16.96 -4.81
C ILE A 556 -15.26 17.74 -6.02
N TYR A 557 -13.96 18.04 -6.08
CA TYR A 557 -13.34 18.71 -7.24
C TYR A 557 -13.55 17.95 -8.57
N ARG A 558 -13.73 16.63 -8.51
CA ARG A 558 -13.97 15.79 -9.69
C ARG A 558 -15.44 15.50 -9.96
N LEU A 559 -16.33 15.86 -9.02
CA LEU A 559 -17.78 15.72 -9.12
C LEU A 559 -18.47 17.02 -9.54
N ASP A 560 -17.81 18.14 -9.33
CA ASP A 560 -18.09 19.45 -9.95
C ASP A 560 -17.56 19.47 -11.39
#